data_AF-A0A420MEA3-F1
#
_entry.id   AF-A0A420MEA3-F1
#
_cell.length_a   1.000
_cell.length_b   1.000
_cell.length_c   1.000
_cell.angle_alpha   90.00
_cell.angle_beta   90.00
_cell.angle_gamma   90.00
#
_symmetry.space_group_name_H-M   'P 1'
#
loop_
_entity.id
_entity.type
_entity.pdbx_description
1 polymer ?
#
loop_
_entity_poly.entity_id
_entity_poly.type
_entity_poly.pdbx_seq_one_letter_code
_entity_poly.pdbx_strand_id
1 'polypeptide(L)'
;MSEEDCVPPPHEVHHSNRHDQEIRLMSTPPPRVNWIEMNTPELKLRQIRQYEEYVALRIECSITSGTPLTPSVSHVNEKLRRARTTLAVNGITATQEMRRLKEKNLRRSARDQGTTILADYGPITIYDARLRVAKDQHNRLAGQAAEEARVHTKEVRVEVG
;
A
#
# COMPACT_ATOMS: atom_id res chain seq x y z
N MET A 1 14.66 -99.97 14.92
CA MET A 1 16.00 -99.59 14.40
C MET A 1 15.74 -98.54 13.34
N SER A 2 15.57 -97.30 13.80
CA SER A 2 16.49 -96.17 13.58
C SER A 2 16.00 -95.36 12.38
N GLU A 3 15.18 -94.32 12.63
CA GLU A 3 15.56 -92.88 12.62
C GLU A 3 15.66 -92.39 11.16
N GLU A 4 14.87 -91.43 10.64
CA GLU A 4 14.46 -90.13 11.19
C GLU A 4 13.05 -89.72 10.71
N ASP A 5 12.22 -89.28 11.67
CA ASP A 5 10.87 -88.77 11.49
C ASP A 5 10.86 -87.22 11.36
N CYS A 6 10.19 -86.74 10.31
CA CYS A 6 9.11 -85.75 10.35
C CYS A 6 9.29 -84.43 11.15
N VAL A 7 9.49 -83.28 10.47
CA VAL A 7 8.88 -81.98 10.87
C VAL A 7 8.62 -81.08 9.62
N PRO A 8 7.37 -80.62 9.37
CA PRO A 8 7.01 -79.64 8.32
C PRO A 8 7.28 -78.17 8.74
N PRO A 9 7.31 -77.19 7.81
CA PRO A 9 7.87 -75.86 8.07
C PRO A 9 6.95 -74.97 8.93
N PRO A 10 7.50 -74.11 9.80
CA PRO A 10 6.69 -73.14 10.54
C PRO A 10 6.34 -71.92 9.67
N HIS A 11 5.14 -71.42 9.90
CA HIS A 11 4.50 -70.27 9.24
C HIS A 11 5.29 -68.95 9.28
N GLU A 12 4.97 -68.14 8.27
CA GLU A 12 5.34 -66.75 8.01
C GLU A 12 5.47 -65.84 9.24
N VAL A 13 6.55 -65.06 9.29
CA VAL A 13 6.52 -63.72 9.89
C VAL A 13 7.13 -62.76 8.86
N HIS A 14 6.25 -62.02 8.19
CA HIS A 14 6.63 -60.84 7.41
C HIS A 14 7.28 -59.80 8.33
N HIS A 15 8.60 -59.82 8.43
CA HIS A 15 9.35 -58.64 8.84
C HIS A 15 9.45 -57.70 7.65
N SER A 16 8.35 -56.97 7.42
CA SER A 16 8.39 -55.70 6.68
C SER A 16 9.42 -54.82 7.38
N ASN A 17 10.59 -54.64 6.76
CA ASN A 17 11.58 -53.66 7.19
C ASN A 17 10.96 -52.27 7.02
N ARG A 18 10.22 -51.86 8.05
CA ARG A 18 9.47 -50.62 8.14
C ARG A 18 10.39 -49.45 8.53
N HIS A 19 11.62 -49.43 8.03
CA HIS A 19 12.62 -48.39 8.31
C HIS A 19 13.22 -47.75 7.04
N ASP A 20 12.82 -48.18 5.84
CA ASP A 20 13.22 -47.51 4.58
C ASP A 20 12.14 -46.54 4.04
N GLN A 21 11.17 -46.13 4.88
CA GLN A 21 10.07 -45.22 4.52
C GLN A 21 9.99 -43.95 5.36
N GLU A 22 11.11 -43.44 5.87
CA GLU A 22 11.23 -42.05 6.33
C GLU A 22 12.63 -41.62 5.90
N ILE A 23 12.82 -41.10 4.70
CA ILE A 23 12.86 -39.66 4.47
C ILE A 23 12.28 -39.43 3.06
N ARG A 24 10.95 -39.38 2.97
CA ARG A 24 10.32 -38.68 1.85
C ARG A 24 10.51 -37.19 2.13
N LEU A 25 11.71 -36.68 1.83
CA LEU A 25 11.94 -35.25 1.61
C LEU A 25 10.97 -34.84 0.50
N MET A 26 9.77 -34.42 0.89
CA MET A 26 8.93 -33.59 0.05
C MET A 26 9.62 -32.24 -0.02
N SER A 27 10.75 -32.20 -0.75
CA SER A 27 11.13 -31.02 -1.49
C SER A 27 10.03 -30.88 -2.53
N THR A 28 8.91 -30.25 -2.15
CA THR A 28 7.97 -29.72 -3.13
C THR A 28 8.82 -29.01 -4.16
N PRO A 29 8.79 -29.41 -5.44
CA PRO A 29 9.56 -28.72 -6.46
C PRO A 29 9.21 -27.25 -6.30
N PRO A 30 10.20 -26.35 -6.08
CA PRO A 30 9.90 -24.94 -6.02
C PRO A 30 9.08 -24.64 -7.27
N PRO A 31 7.94 -23.92 -7.15
CA PRO A 31 7.10 -23.62 -8.29
C PRO A 31 8.04 -23.19 -9.42
N ARG A 32 7.88 -23.80 -10.61
CA ARG A 32 8.72 -23.54 -11.78
C ARG A 32 8.46 -22.12 -12.27
N VAL A 33 8.84 -21.15 -11.45
CA VAL A 33 8.81 -19.74 -11.76
C VAL A 33 9.91 -19.55 -12.78
N ASN A 34 9.51 -19.19 -14.00
CA ASN A 34 10.47 -18.82 -15.02
C ASN A 34 11.05 -17.44 -14.68
N TRP A 35 12.09 -17.43 -13.85
CA TRP A 35 12.77 -16.22 -13.41
C TRP A 35 13.42 -15.42 -14.56
N ILE A 36 13.56 -16.01 -15.75
CA ILE A 36 14.11 -15.37 -16.94
C ILE A 36 13.06 -14.42 -17.55
N GLU A 37 11.83 -14.89 -17.69
CA GLU A 37 10.70 -14.13 -18.27
C GLU A 37 10.02 -13.20 -17.27
N MET A 38 10.27 -13.38 -15.97
CA MET A 38 9.69 -12.54 -14.94
C MET A 38 10.13 -11.08 -15.06
N ASN A 39 9.18 -10.15 -15.17
CA ASN A 39 9.43 -8.70 -15.19
C ASN A 39 9.94 -8.17 -13.85
N THR A 40 10.41 -6.92 -13.80
CA THR A 40 10.73 -6.23 -12.54
C THR A 40 9.58 -6.41 -11.54
N PRO A 41 9.83 -6.85 -10.28
CA PRO A 41 8.77 -7.10 -9.33
C PRO A 41 7.96 -5.82 -9.10
N GLU A 42 6.66 -5.96 -8.91
CA GLU A 42 5.83 -4.83 -8.50
C GLU A 42 6.32 -4.34 -7.14
N LEU A 43 5.99 -3.10 -6.78
CA LEU A 43 6.36 -2.48 -5.50
C LEU A 43 5.56 -3.07 -4.31
N LYS A 44 5.31 -4.38 -4.33
CA LYS A 44 4.68 -5.18 -3.28
C LYS A 44 5.78 -5.90 -2.51
N LEU A 45 5.82 -5.68 -1.19
CA LEU A 45 6.84 -6.27 -0.32
C LEU A 45 6.92 -7.80 -0.42
N ARG A 46 5.79 -8.49 -0.59
CA ARG A 46 5.76 -9.95 -0.76
C ARG A 46 6.53 -10.42 -1.99
N GLN A 47 6.36 -9.74 -3.13
CA GLN A 47 7.07 -10.10 -4.35
C GLN A 47 8.56 -9.79 -4.24
N ILE A 48 8.90 -8.63 -3.69
CA ILE A 48 10.31 -8.26 -3.44
C ILE A 48 11.00 -9.33 -2.57
N ARG A 49 10.36 -9.80 -1.49
CA ARG A 49 10.89 -10.88 -0.63
C ARG A 49 11.11 -12.19 -1.39
N GLN A 50 10.20 -12.60 -2.27
CA GLN A 50 10.39 -13.81 -3.08
C GLN A 50 11.61 -13.71 -4.00
N TYR A 51 11.86 -12.54 -4.58
CA TYR A 51 13.08 -12.28 -5.37
C TYR A 51 14.33 -12.31 -4.50
N GLU A 52 14.27 -11.79 -3.29
CA GLU A 52 15.36 -11.82 -2.32
C GLU A 52 15.72 -13.24 -1.92
N GLU A 53 14.73 -14.06 -1.55
CA GLU A 53 14.91 -15.46 -1.20
C GLU A 53 15.53 -16.25 -2.35
N TYR A 54 15.05 -16.04 -3.58
CA TYR A 54 15.62 -16.68 -4.76
C TYR A 54 17.08 -16.28 -4.99
N VAL A 55 17.40 -14.98 -4.93
CA VAL A 55 18.78 -14.50 -5.15
C VAL A 55 19.70 -14.97 -4.03
N ALA A 56 19.26 -14.93 -2.77
CA ALA A 56 20.02 -15.38 -1.61
C ALA A 56 20.37 -16.86 -1.72
N LEU A 57 19.37 -17.72 -1.97
CA LEU A 57 19.57 -19.16 -2.14
C LEU A 57 20.60 -19.47 -3.24
N ARG A 58 20.53 -18.75 -4.37
CA ARG A 58 21.46 -18.96 -5.49
C ARG A 58 22.87 -18.49 -5.18
N ILE A 59 23.03 -17.40 -4.43
CA ILE A 59 24.33 -16.93 -3.95
C ILE A 59 24.92 -17.97 -2.99
N GLU A 60 24.14 -18.47 -2.03
CA GLU A 60 24.58 -19.49 -1.08
C GLU A 60 25.01 -20.78 -1.79
N CYS A 61 24.22 -21.27 -2.74
CA CYS A 61 24.59 -22.43 -3.55
C CYS A 61 25.89 -22.18 -4.34
N SER A 62 26.07 -20.99 -4.91
CA SER A 62 27.29 -20.62 -5.63
C SER A 62 28.53 -20.57 -4.72
N ILE A 63 28.39 -20.07 -3.48
CA ILE A 63 29.46 -20.04 -2.48
C ILE A 63 29.85 -21.48 -2.10
N THR A 64 28.88 -22.33 -1.78
CA THR A 64 29.12 -23.71 -1.33
C THR A 64 29.69 -24.60 -2.44
N SER A 65 29.22 -24.42 -3.68
CA SER A 65 29.66 -25.22 -4.82
C SER A 65 30.90 -24.67 -5.54
N GLY A 66 31.34 -23.45 -5.20
CA GLY A 66 32.39 -22.73 -5.92
C GLY A 66 32.04 -22.38 -7.38
N THR A 67 30.78 -22.59 -7.79
CA THR A 67 30.34 -22.36 -9.17
C THR A 67 29.87 -20.90 -9.32
N PRO A 68 30.33 -20.17 -10.36
CA PRO A 68 29.93 -18.78 -10.56
C PRO A 68 28.42 -18.65 -10.78
N LEU A 69 27.87 -17.50 -10.38
CA LEU A 69 26.46 -17.16 -10.57
C LEU A 69 26.11 -17.10 -12.06
N THR A 70 24.95 -17.65 -12.43
CA THR A 70 24.49 -17.60 -13.82
C THR A 70 24.04 -16.17 -14.18
N PRO A 71 24.20 -15.74 -15.45
CA PRO A 71 23.77 -14.42 -15.92
C PRO A 71 22.29 -14.12 -15.62
N SER A 72 21.43 -15.14 -15.60
CA SER A 72 20.02 -15.02 -15.23
C SER A 72 19.83 -14.53 -13.79
N VAL A 73 20.62 -15.04 -12.82
CA VAL A 73 20.51 -14.61 -11.41
C VAL A 73 21.01 -13.17 -11.24
N SER A 74 22.07 -12.80 -11.97
CA SER A 74 22.54 -11.41 -12.02
C SER A 74 21.45 -10.46 -12.52
N HIS A 75 20.73 -10.85 -13.58
CA HIS A 75 19.63 -10.08 -14.14
C HIS A 75 18.44 -9.95 -13.17
N VAL A 76 18.07 -11.03 -12.47
CA VAL A 76 17.02 -11.00 -11.43
C VAL A 76 17.43 -10.11 -10.26
N ASN A 77 18.70 -10.14 -9.85
CA ASN A 77 19.23 -9.26 -8.80
C ASN A 77 19.19 -7.78 -9.21
N GLU A 78 19.45 -7.45 -10.47
CA GLU A 78 19.29 -6.08 -11.00
C GLU A 78 17.83 -5.61 -10.91
N LYS A 79 16.86 -6.44 -11.30
CA LYS A 79 15.43 -6.16 -11.16
C LYS A 79 15.04 -5.91 -9.70
N LEU A 80 15.53 -6.73 -8.79
CA LEU A 80 15.33 -6.57 -7.35
C LEU A 80 15.91 -5.25 -6.83
N ARG A 81 17.15 -4.91 -7.22
CA ARG A 81 17.80 -3.64 -6.82
C ARG A 81 17.02 -2.42 -7.29
N ARG A 82 16.50 -2.45 -8.53
CA ARG A 82 15.63 -1.39 -9.06
C ARG A 82 14.36 -1.24 -8.23
N ALA A 83 13.65 -2.33 -7.97
CA ALA A 83 12.41 -2.29 -7.19
C ALA A 83 12.64 -1.77 -5.75
N ARG A 84 13.70 -2.22 -5.08
CA ARG A 84 14.09 -1.73 -3.74
C ARG A 84 14.39 -0.23 -3.74
N THR A 85 15.18 0.23 -4.72
CA THR A 85 15.54 1.66 -4.82
C THR A 85 14.29 2.52 -5.03
N THR A 86 13.41 2.12 -5.94
CA THR A 86 12.14 2.82 -6.19
C THR A 86 11.26 2.85 -4.94
N LEU A 87 11.13 1.72 -4.24
CA LEU A 87 10.34 1.65 -3.00
C LEU A 87 10.90 2.59 -1.92
N ALA A 88 12.22 2.60 -1.75
CA ALA A 88 12.89 3.46 -0.79
C ALA A 88 12.70 4.95 -1.14
N VAL A 89 12.92 5.34 -2.40
CA VAL A 89 12.71 6.72 -2.88
C VAL A 89 11.26 7.15 -2.68
N ASN A 90 10.29 6.30 -3.04
CA ASN A 90 8.87 6.60 -2.84
C ASN A 90 8.54 6.77 -1.35
N GLY A 91 9.10 5.93 -0.48
CA GLY A 91 8.94 6.05 0.98
C GLY A 91 9.52 7.35 1.54
N ILE A 92 10.71 7.74 1.09
CA ILE A 92 11.35 9.01 1.47
C ILE A 92 10.49 10.19 1.00
N THR A 93 10.09 10.21 -0.27
CA THR A 93 9.25 11.28 -0.84
C THR A 93 7.91 11.38 -0.13
N ALA A 94 7.24 10.25 0.14
CA ALA A 94 5.98 10.23 0.89
C ALA A 94 6.15 10.81 2.30
N THR A 95 7.23 10.44 2.99
CA THR A 95 7.52 10.96 4.33
C THR A 95 7.79 12.47 4.32
N GLN A 96 8.53 12.97 3.33
CA GLN A 96 8.80 14.39 3.15
C GLN A 96 7.51 15.17 2.87
N GLU A 97 6.66 14.69 1.97
CA GLU A 97 5.38 15.33 1.66
C GLU A 97 4.42 15.31 2.86
N MET A 98 4.33 14.19 3.61
CA MET A 98 3.57 14.14 4.86
C MET A 98 4.06 15.15 5.89
N ARG A 99 5.39 15.29 6.04
CA ARG A 99 5.99 16.29 6.94
C ARG A 99 5.60 17.71 6.51
N ARG A 100 5.72 18.02 5.22
CA ARG A 100 5.36 19.31 4.64
C ARG A 100 3.88 19.65 4.87
N LEU A 101 2.98 18.69 4.67
CA LEU A 101 1.54 18.87 4.93
C LEU A 101 1.26 19.12 6.42
N LYS A 102 1.89 18.34 7.30
CA LYS A 102 1.75 18.52 8.76
C LYS A 102 2.21 19.91 9.20
N GLU A 103 3.35 20.36 8.70
CA GLU A 103 3.87 21.69 9.00
C GLU A 103 2.97 22.80 8.46
N LYS A 104 2.48 22.67 7.23
CA LYS A 104 1.53 23.63 6.64
C LYS A 104 0.24 23.73 7.47
N ASN A 105 -0.30 22.59 7.90
CA ASN A 105 -1.49 22.53 8.74
C ASN A 105 -1.24 23.15 10.12
N LEU A 106 -0.09 22.88 10.73
CA LEU A 106 0.28 23.49 12.01
C LEU A 106 0.38 25.02 11.89
N ARG A 107 1.06 25.51 10.84
CA ARG A 107 1.14 26.95 10.54
C ARG A 107 -0.24 27.55 10.28
N ARG A 108 -1.16 26.82 9.63
CA ARG A 108 -2.54 27.26 9.43
C ARG A 108 -3.27 27.36 10.77
N SER A 109 -3.23 26.32 11.60
CA SER A 109 -3.85 26.30 12.92
C SER A 109 -3.35 27.43 13.82
N ALA A 110 -2.05 27.73 13.82
CA ALA A 110 -1.49 28.85 14.57
C ALA A 110 -2.03 30.21 14.10
N ARG A 111 -2.22 30.41 12.78
CA ARG A 111 -2.86 31.63 12.25
C ARG A 111 -4.33 31.70 12.61
N ASP A 112 -5.04 30.58 12.54
CA ASP A 112 -6.47 30.53 12.86
C ASP A 112 -6.70 30.87 14.34
N GLN A 113 -5.86 30.36 15.25
CA GLN A 113 -5.86 30.74 16.66
C GLN A 113 -5.55 32.23 16.86
N GLY A 114 -4.54 32.77 16.16
CA GLY A 114 -4.19 34.20 16.26
C GLY A 114 -5.21 35.16 15.63
N THR A 115 -6.15 34.66 14.82
CA THR A 115 -7.20 35.46 14.16
C THR A 115 -8.59 35.26 14.75
N THR A 116 -8.68 34.51 15.85
CA THR A 116 -9.93 34.32 16.60
C THR A 116 -10.10 35.49 17.56
N ILE A 117 -11.21 36.22 17.42
CA ILE A 117 -11.60 37.33 18.30
C ILE A 117 -12.83 36.89 19.10
N LEU A 118 -12.86 37.19 20.41
CA LEU A 118 -14.03 36.94 21.24
C LEU A 118 -15.08 38.03 21.00
N ALA A 119 -16.24 37.64 20.48
CA ALA A 119 -17.41 38.52 20.32
C ALA A 119 -18.49 38.17 21.35
N ASP A 120 -19.52 39.02 21.46
CA ASP A 120 -20.61 38.89 22.45
C ASP A 120 -21.35 37.54 22.39
N TYR A 121 -21.38 36.91 21.22
CA TYR A 121 -22.07 35.62 20.98
C TYR A 121 -21.11 34.44 20.80
N GLY A 122 -19.83 34.61 21.15
CA GLY A 122 -18.81 33.58 21.08
C GLY A 122 -17.62 33.94 20.17
N PRO A 123 -16.66 33.01 20.03
CA PRO A 123 -15.48 33.23 19.20
C PRO A 123 -15.84 33.36 17.72
N ILE A 124 -15.34 34.42 17.07
CA ILE A 124 -15.50 34.65 15.64
C ILE A 124 -14.11 34.73 15.01
N THR A 125 -13.91 34.03 13.89
CA THR A 125 -12.68 34.16 13.11
C THR A 125 -12.79 35.33 12.13
N ILE A 126 -11.65 35.93 11.75
CA ILE A 126 -11.61 36.98 10.71
C ILE A 126 -12.24 36.48 9.39
N TYR A 127 -12.07 35.19 9.07
CA TYR A 127 -12.67 34.59 7.89
C TYR A 127 -14.21 34.58 7.95
N ASP A 128 -14.78 34.16 9.09
CA ASP A 128 -16.23 34.18 9.30
C ASP A 128 -16.80 35.60 9.23
N ALA A 129 -16.09 36.58 9.80
CA ALA A 129 -16.50 37.98 9.74
C ALA A 129 -16.58 38.47 8.28
N ARG A 130 -15.57 38.15 7.45
CA ARG A 130 -15.58 38.51 6.02
C ARG A 130 -16.71 37.85 5.25
N LEU A 131 -17.00 36.58 5.53
CA LEU A 131 -18.13 35.88 4.91
C LEU A 131 -19.47 36.52 5.28
N ARG A 132 -19.65 36.92 6.54
CA ARG A 132 -20.87 37.61 6.99
C ARG A 132 -21.03 38.97 6.30
N VAL A 133 -19.98 39.77 6.24
CA VAL A 133 -20.00 41.07 5.53
C VAL A 133 -20.35 40.89 4.05
N ALA A 134 -19.75 39.90 3.38
CA ALA A 134 -20.05 39.62 1.98
C ALA A 134 -21.52 39.18 1.78
N LYS A 135 -22.04 38.33 2.67
CA LYS A 135 -23.44 37.88 2.64
C LYS A 135 -24.41 39.05 2.86
N ASP A 136 -24.13 39.90 3.85
CA ASP A 136 -24.96 41.08 4.13
C ASP A 136 -24.95 42.06 2.96
N GLN A 137 -23.80 42.27 2.33
CA GLN A 137 -23.70 43.11 1.14
C GLN A 137 -24.49 42.53 -0.04
N HIS A 138 -24.41 41.22 -0.27
CA HIS A 138 -25.20 40.55 -1.30
C HIS A 138 -26.71 40.71 -1.04
N ASN A 139 -27.16 40.46 0.20
CA ASN A 139 -28.56 40.60 0.59
C ASN A 139 -29.05 42.05 0.42
N ARG A 140 -28.23 43.04 0.77
CA ARG A 140 -28.56 44.47 0.59
C ARG A 140 -28.77 44.81 -0.88
N LEU A 141 -27.86 44.39 -1.75
CA LEU A 141 -27.96 44.63 -3.20
C LEU A 141 -29.19 43.93 -3.80
N ALA A 142 -29.45 42.68 -3.39
CA ALA A 142 -30.64 41.94 -3.82
C ALA A 142 -31.94 42.63 -3.37
N GLY A 143 -31.96 43.19 -2.15
CA GLY A 143 -33.10 43.95 -1.64
C GLY A 143 -33.35 45.25 -2.41
N GLN A 144 -32.29 45.99 -2.75
CA GLN A 144 -32.39 47.19 -3.59
C GLN A 144 -32.93 46.87 -4.98
N ALA A 145 -32.38 45.84 -5.64
CA ALA A 145 -32.85 45.42 -6.95
C ALA A 145 -34.31 44.96 -6.95
N ALA A 146 -34.75 44.26 -5.89
CA ALA A 146 -36.14 43.84 -5.73
C ALA A 146 -37.08 45.04 -5.55
N GLU A 147 -36.66 46.05 -4.79
CA GLU A 147 -37.43 47.27 -4.59
C GLU A 147 -37.51 48.12 -5.87
N GLU A 148 -36.40 48.28 -6.60
CA GLU A 148 -36.36 48.93 -7.91
C GLU A 148 -37.31 48.24 -8.91
N ALA A 149 -37.29 46.91 -8.96
CA ALA A 149 -38.21 46.14 -9.79
C ALA A 149 -39.68 46.34 -9.37
N ARG A 150 -39.96 46.45 -8.07
CA ARG A 150 -41.30 46.71 -7.53
C ARG A 150 -41.79 48.11 -7.91
N VAL A 151 -40.94 49.13 -7.78
CA VAL A 151 -41.24 50.51 -8.16
C VAL A 151 -41.50 50.59 -9.67
N HIS A 152 -40.64 50.00 -10.49
CA HIS A 152 -40.82 49.97 -11.93
C HIS A 152 -42.13 49.28 -12.35
N THR A 153 -42.45 48.12 -11.75
CA THR A 153 -43.72 47.43 -12.01
C THR A 153 -44.93 48.28 -11.62
N LYS A 154 -44.83 49.05 -10.53
CA LYS A 154 -45.89 49.96 -10.09
C LYS A 154 -46.06 51.14 -11.06
N GLU A 155 -44.96 51.74 -11.52
CA GLU A 155 -44.97 52.85 -12.49
C GLU A 155 -45.60 52.42 -13.82
N VAL A 156 -45.17 51.28 -14.38
CA VAL A 156 -45.74 50.71 -15.62
C VAL A 156 -47.25 50.48 -15.48
N ARG A 157 -47.72 50.05 -14.30
CA ARG A 157 -49.15 49.83 -14.05
C ARG A 157 -49.94 51.13 -13.93
N VAL A 158 -49.32 52.25 -13.54
CA VAL A 158 -49.96 53.58 -13.52
C VAL A 158 -50.02 54.18 -14.92
N GLU A 159 -49.04 53.95 -15.79
CA GLU A 159 -49.02 54.48 -17.16
C GLU A 159 -50.02 53.78 -18.11
N VAL A 160 -50.42 52.54 -17.81
CA VAL A 160 -51.30 51.72 -18.66
C VAL A 160 -52.78 51.79 -18.25
N GLY A 161 -53.09 52.39 -17.08
CA GLY A 161 -54.47 52.57 -16.57
C GLY A 161 -55.03 53.95 -16.88
#